data_AF-A0A381WHQ4-F1
#
_entry.id   AF-A0A381WHQ4-F1
#
_cell.length_a   1.000
_cell.length_b   1.000
_cell.length_c   1.000
_cell.angle_alpha   90.00
_cell.angle_beta   90.00
_cell.angle_gamma   90.00
#
_symmetry.space_group_name_H-M   'P 1'
#
loop_
_entity.id
_entity.type
_entity.pdbx_description
1 polymer ?
#
loop_
_entity_poly.entity_id
_entity_poly.type
_entity_poly.pdbx_seq_one_letter_code
_entity_poly.pdbx_strand_id
1 'polypeptide(L)'
;MKKLFIVNSDYHETRIDRWLKNNFSTLNQSFIEKNLRKGNIKVNDSKVLARYKLHHKDKIIIFNYSGETYSHVAKLSNKTIIPKKYLELFNSSIIFENKDFLILNKWTGIATQEGSKINISIDHIIKHFSDK
;
A
#
# COMPACT_ATOMS: atom_id res chain seq x y z
N MET A 1 -7.63 -11.42 -21.92
CA MET A 1 -6.62 -12.36 -22.48
C MET A 1 -5.87 -13.04 -21.33
N LYS A 2 -5.27 -14.20 -21.56
CA LYS A 2 -4.38 -14.84 -20.56
C LYS A 2 -3.01 -14.17 -20.59
N LYS A 3 -2.48 -13.78 -19.43
CA LYS A 3 -1.11 -13.25 -19.28
C LYS A 3 -0.35 -14.01 -18.21
N LEU A 4 0.94 -14.25 -18.47
CA LEU A 4 1.86 -14.96 -17.60
C LEU A 4 2.98 -14.01 -17.16
N PHE A 5 3.29 -14.03 -15.87
CA PHE A 5 4.43 -13.34 -15.28
C PHE A 5 5.30 -14.34 -14.53
N ILE A 6 6.62 -14.16 -14.60
CA ILE A 6 7.59 -14.97 -13.87
C ILE A 6 8.18 -14.09 -12.77
N VAL A 7 8.16 -14.60 -11.54
CA VAL A 7 8.68 -13.89 -10.37
C VAL A 7 10.21 -13.89 -10.39
N ASN A 8 10.82 -12.70 -10.30
CA ASN A 8 12.27 -12.53 -10.17
C ASN A 8 12.73 -12.76 -8.70
N SER A 9 14.04 -12.75 -8.46
CA SER A 9 14.62 -12.92 -7.11
C SER A 9 14.19 -11.85 -6.12
N ASP A 10 14.02 -10.61 -6.60
CA ASP A 10 13.75 -9.43 -5.75
C ASP A 10 12.38 -9.49 -5.06
N TYR A 11 11.46 -10.28 -5.61
CA TYR A 11 10.14 -10.51 -5.05
C TYR A 11 10.02 -11.82 -4.25
N HIS A 12 11.13 -12.50 -3.96
CA HIS A 12 11.11 -13.65 -3.06
C HIS A 12 10.54 -13.26 -1.68
N GLU A 13 9.73 -14.12 -1.09
CA GLU A 13 9.01 -13.90 0.17
C GLU A 13 7.99 -12.74 0.14
N THR A 14 7.82 -12.07 -1.00
CA THR A 14 6.79 -11.03 -1.17
C THR A 14 5.43 -11.67 -1.30
N ARG A 15 4.43 -11.14 -0.59
CA ARG A 15 3.05 -11.59 -0.74
C ARG A 15 2.50 -11.29 -2.14
N ILE A 16 1.72 -12.19 -2.71
CA ILE A 16 1.13 -12.02 -4.04
C ILE A 16 0.26 -10.75 -4.16
N ASP A 17 -0.51 -10.40 -3.13
CA ASP A 17 -1.32 -9.19 -3.17
C ASP A 17 -0.48 -7.91 -3.24
N ARG A 18 0.63 -7.87 -2.49
CA ARG A 18 1.62 -6.80 -2.57
C ARG A 18 2.32 -6.77 -3.92
N TRP A 19 2.73 -7.92 -4.45
CA TRP A 19 3.33 -8.01 -5.78
C TRP A 19 2.38 -7.46 -6.85
N LEU A 20 1.10 -7.85 -6.83
CA LEU A 20 0.09 -7.38 -7.76
C LEU A 20 -0.10 -5.86 -7.67
N LYS A 21 -0.17 -5.29 -6.46
CA LYS A 21 -0.29 -3.83 -6.25
C LYS A 21 0.93 -3.05 -6.71
N ASN A 22 2.12 -3.61 -6.53
CA ASN A 22 3.37 -2.98 -6.97
C ASN A 22 3.46 -2.95 -8.51
N ASN A 23 3.08 -4.05 -9.17
CA ASN A 23 3.10 -4.14 -10.63
C ASN A 23 1.91 -3.40 -11.28
N PHE A 24 0.76 -3.33 -10.60
CA PHE A 24 -0.47 -2.74 -11.12
C PHE A 24 -1.11 -1.85 -10.04
N SER A 25 -0.78 -0.56 -10.07
CA SER A 25 -1.17 0.40 -9.02
C SER A 25 -2.68 0.67 -8.97
N THR A 26 -3.41 0.35 -10.04
CA THR A 26 -4.87 0.46 -10.14
C THR A 26 -5.64 -0.63 -9.37
N LEU A 27 -4.97 -1.73 -9.00
CA LEU A 27 -5.65 -2.85 -8.34
C LEU A 27 -5.89 -2.57 -6.85
N ASN A 28 -7.16 -2.53 -6.47
CA ASN A 28 -7.53 -2.50 -5.06
C ASN A 28 -7.52 -3.91 -4.42
N GLN A 29 -7.48 -3.97 -3.09
CA GLN A 29 -7.38 -5.23 -2.35
C GLN A 29 -8.58 -6.16 -2.62
N SER A 30 -9.80 -5.61 -2.60
CA SER A 30 -11.03 -6.38 -2.82
C SER A 30 -11.06 -7.05 -4.20
N PHE A 31 -10.55 -6.36 -5.24
CA PHE A 31 -10.41 -6.91 -6.58
C PHE A 31 -9.42 -8.08 -6.59
N ILE A 32 -8.24 -7.92 -5.99
CA ILE A 32 -7.22 -8.97 -5.92
C ILE A 32 -7.77 -10.21 -5.22
N GLU A 33 -8.33 -10.04 -4.03
CA GLU A 33 -8.88 -11.15 -3.25
C GLU A 33 -10.02 -11.87 -3.98
N LYS A 34 -10.94 -11.12 -4.60
CA LYS A 34 -12.02 -11.67 -5.41
C LYS A 34 -11.48 -12.50 -6.57
N ASN A 35 -10.48 -12.02 -7.29
CA ASN A 35 -9.93 -12.70 -8.45
C ASN A 35 -9.07 -13.92 -8.07
N LEU A 36 -8.34 -13.87 -6.97
CA LEU A 36 -7.63 -15.03 -6.40
C LEU A 36 -8.62 -16.13 -5.97
N ARG A 37 -9.67 -15.78 -5.22
CA ARG A 37 -10.71 -16.73 -4.79
C ARG A 37 -11.46 -17.38 -5.96
N LYS A 38 -11.77 -16.59 -7.00
CA LYS A 38 -12.39 -17.11 -8.23
C LYS A 38 -11.44 -17.94 -9.09
N GLY A 39 -10.12 -17.83 -8.90
CA GLY A 39 -9.12 -18.48 -9.73
C GLY A 39 -8.83 -17.77 -11.06
N ASN A 40 -9.22 -16.50 -11.17
CA ASN A 40 -8.86 -15.65 -12.31
C ASN A 40 -7.38 -15.25 -12.24
N ILE A 41 -6.80 -15.23 -11.04
CA ILE A 41 -5.37 -15.12 -10.78
C ILE A 41 -4.93 -16.40 -10.08
N LYS A 42 -3.86 -17.02 -10.57
CA LYS A 42 -3.30 -18.26 -10.03
C LYS A 42 -1.78 -18.17 -9.92
N VAL A 43 -1.20 -18.98 -9.04
CA VAL A 43 0.25 -19.23 -8.97
C VAL A 43 0.50 -20.68 -9.31
N ASN A 44 1.39 -20.95 -10.26
CA ASN A 44 1.73 -22.31 -10.70
C ASN A 44 0.47 -23.15 -11.02
N ASP A 45 -0.49 -22.51 -11.72
CA ASP A 45 -1.82 -23.03 -12.07
C ASP A 45 -2.74 -23.44 -10.90
N SER A 46 -2.36 -23.09 -9.67
CA SER A 46 -3.13 -23.34 -8.45
C SER A 46 -3.77 -22.06 -7.90
N LYS A 47 -4.96 -22.20 -7.27
CA LYS A 47 -5.59 -21.11 -6.52
C LYS A 47 -4.81 -20.87 -5.24
N VAL A 48 -4.52 -19.61 -4.94
CA VAL A 48 -3.81 -19.22 -3.72
C VAL A 48 -4.54 -18.10 -3.00
N LEU A 49 -4.30 -17.96 -1.70
CA LEU A 49 -4.80 -16.83 -0.91
C LEU A 49 -3.92 -15.60 -1.11
N ALA A 50 -4.46 -14.41 -0.83
CA ALA A 50 -3.72 -13.14 -0.91
C ALA A 50 -2.45 -13.12 -0.04
N ARG A 51 -2.42 -13.91 1.05
CA ARG A 51 -1.26 -14.05 1.94
C ARG A 51 -0.13 -14.92 1.38
N TYR A 52 -0.31 -15.57 0.23
CA TYR A 52 0.69 -16.45 -0.36
C TYR A 52 1.98 -15.69 -0.63
N LYS A 53 3.10 -16.22 -0.14
CA LYS A 53 4.43 -15.67 -0.36
C LYS A 53 5.03 -16.27 -1.63
N LEU A 54 5.51 -15.41 -2.50
CA LEU A 54 6.06 -15.79 -3.80
C LEU A 54 7.48 -16.34 -3.66
N HIS A 55 7.78 -17.32 -4.50
CA HIS A 55 9.12 -17.88 -4.68
C HIS A 55 9.68 -17.44 -6.02
N HIS A 56 11.01 -17.37 -6.08
CA HIS A 56 11.70 -17.13 -7.35
C HIS A 56 11.24 -18.17 -8.40
N LYS A 57 10.96 -17.70 -9.63
CA LYS A 57 10.40 -18.46 -10.76
C LYS A 57 8.95 -18.92 -10.64
N ASP A 58 8.22 -18.49 -9.60
CA ASP A 58 6.77 -18.70 -9.57
C ASP A 58 6.10 -18.10 -10.81
N LYS A 59 5.12 -18.84 -11.34
CA LYS A 59 4.34 -18.45 -12.51
C LYS A 59 3.01 -17.86 -12.08
N ILE A 60 2.88 -16.54 -12.19
CA ILE A 60 1.63 -15.83 -11.92
C ILE A 60 0.82 -15.76 -13.22
N ILE A 61 -0.35 -16.37 -13.22
CA ILE A 61 -1.23 -16.49 -14.38
C ILE A 61 -2.48 -15.65 -14.14
N ILE A 62 -2.80 -14.75 -15.07
CA ILE A 62 -3.99 -13.89 -15.04
C ILE A 62 -4.85 -14.21 -16.26
N PHE A 63 -6.02 -14.81 -16.07
CA PHE A 63 -6.87 -15.30 -17.17
C PHE A 63 -7.68 -14.19 -17.86
N ASN A 64 -8.09 -13.17 -17.10
CA ASN A 64 -8.88 -12.03 -17.59
C ASN A 64 -8.06 -10.74 -17.58
N TYR A 65 -6.85 -10.78 -18.13
CA TYR A 65 -5.99 -9.60 -18.23
C TYR A 65 -6.53 -8.60 -19.26
N SER A 66 -6.55 -7.33 -18.86
CA SER A 66 -6.76 -6.15 -19.71
C SER A 66 -5.74 -5.07 -19.32
N GLY A 67 -5.19 -4.36 -20.31
CA GLY A 67 -4.20 -3.31 -20.06
C GLY A 67 -4.76 -2.16 -19.21
N GLU A 68 -6.04 -1.84 -19.39
CA GLU A 68 -6.75 -0.81 -18.62
C GLU A 68 -6.84 -1.18 -17.13
N THR A 69 -7.31 -2.40 -16.82
CA THR A 69 -7.48 -2.84 -15.42
C THR A 69 -6.14 -3.11 -14.74
N TYR A 70 -5.18 -3.68 -15.45
CA TYR A 70 -3.86 -4.03 -14.95
C TYR A 70 -2.80 -3.06 -15.49
N SER A 71 -3.03 -1.77 -15.22
CA SER A 71 -2.11 -0.69 -15.56
C SER A 71 -1.33 -0.22 -14.34
N HIS A 72 -0.18 0.39 -14.61
CA HIS A 72 0.57 1.13 -13.61
C HIS A 72 0.38 2.62 -13.89
N VAL A 73 -0.50 3.25 -13.12
CA VAL A 73 -0.70 4.70 -13.12
C VAL A 73 0.11 5.28 -11.97
N ALA A 74 0.95 6.28 -12.26
CA ALA A 74 1.63 7.03 -11.21
C ALA A 74 0.55 7.60 -10.27
N LYS A 75 0.62 7.27 -8.98
CA LYS A 75 -0.30 7.87 -8.01
C LYS A 75 -0.04 9.36 -8.04
N LEU A 76 -1.02 10.16 -8.46
CA LEU A 76 -0.96 11.59 -8.21
C LEU A 76 -0.85 11.76 -6.71
N SER A 77 0.30 12.26 -6.25
CA SER A 77 0.45 12.67 -4.85
C SER A 77 -0.45 13.88 -4.66
N ASN A 78 -1.69 13.65 -4.26
CA ASN A 78 -2.51 14.72 -3.71
C ASN A 78 -1.82 15.12 -2.41
N LYS A 79 -0.95 16.13 -2.46
CA LYS A 79 -0.38 16.73 -1.26
C LYS A 79 -1.55 17.39 -0.53
N THR A 80 -2.15 16.65 0.40
CA THR A 80 -3.18 17.19 1.27
C THR A 80 -2.56 18.34 2.05
N ILE A 81 -3.15 19.53 1.93
CA ILE A 81 -2.69 20.70 2.67
C ILE A 81 -3.07 20.49 4.14
N ILE A 82 -2.07 20.42 5.02
CA ILE A 82 -2.27 20.33 6.46
C ILE A 82 -2.51 21.75 6.99
N PRO A 83 -3.65 22.03 7.64
CA PRO A 83 -3.90 23.35 8.22
C PRO A 83 -2.84 23.72 9.26
N LYS A 84 -2.40 24.99 9.26
CA LYS A 84 -1.33 25.49 10.13
C LYS A 84 -1.52 25.16 11.60
N LYS A 85 -2.76 25.27 12.11
CA LYS A 85 -3.12 24.92 13.50
C LYS A 85 -2.70 23.50 13.89
N TYR A 86 -2.83 22.52 12.98
CA TYR A 86 -2.42 21.14 13.26
C TYR A 86 -0.90 20.98 13.28
N LEU A 87 -0.18 21.74 12.46
CA LEU A 87 1.29 21.75 12.50
C LEU A 87 1.81 22.38 13.80
N GLU A 88 1.18 23.48 14.24
CA GLU A 88 1.51 24.14 15.52
C GLU A 88 1.24 23.21 16.71
N LEU A 89 0.09 22.53 16.75
CA LEU A 89 -0.23 21.53 17.77
C LEU A 89 0.70 20.32 17.73
N PHE A 90 1.08 19.86 16.54
CA PHE A 90 2.01 18.76 16.40
C PHE A 90 3.38 19.12 16.97
N ASN A 91 3.95 20.25 16.57
CA ASN A 91 5.25 20.70 17.05
C ASN A 91 5.26 20.94 18.56
N SER A 92 4.19 21.51 19.13
CA SER A 92 4.10 21.72 20.58
C SER A 92 3.86 20.42 21.37
N SER A 93 3.44 19.35 20.70
CA SER A 93 3.24 18.04 21.32
C SER A 93 4.49 17.16 21.37
N ILE A 94 5.59 17.54 20.70
CA ILE A 94 6.83 16.78 20.70
C ILE A 94 7.47 16.86 22.09
N ILE A 95 7.62 15.71 22.74
CA ILE A 95 8.30 15.59 24.04
C ILE A 95 9.79 15.35 23.81
N PHE A 96 10.13 14.54 22.82
CA PHE A 96 11.51 14.15 22.51
C PHE A 96 11.65 13.75 21.04
N GLU A 97 12.73 14.14 20.39
CA GLU A 97 13.05 13.79 19.00
C GLU A 97 14.54 13.48 18.86
N ASN A 98 14.87 12.43 18.11
CA ASN A 98 16.23 12.16 17.63
C ASN A 98 16.19 11.56 16.22
N LYS A 99 17.34 11.08 15.72
CA LYS A 99 17.44 10.51 14.36
C LYS A 99 16.62 9.23 14.15
N ASP A 100 16.33 8.50 15.22
CA ASP A 100 15.77 7.15 15.18
C ASP A 100 14.28 7.12 15.53
N PHE A 101 13.83 8.00 16.44
CA PHE A 101 12.45 8.04 16.90
C PHE A 101 12.00 9.40 17.45
N LEU A 102 10.68 9.55 17.53
CA LEU A 102 9.96 10.70 18.06
C LEU A 102 9.00 10.23 19.17
N ILE A 103 8.97 10.95 20.30
CA ILE A 103 7.98 10.80 21.35
C ILE A 103 7.09 12.04 21.35
N LEU A 104 5.78 11.81 21.28
CA LEU A 104 4.76 12.86 21.18
C LEU A 104 3.65 12.67 22.22
N ASN A 105 3.23 13.77 22.85
CA ASN A 105 2.07 13.83 23.71
C ASN A 105 0.79 14.00 22.88
N LYS A 106 0.17 12.90 22.45
CA LYS A 106 -0.97 12.96 21.54
C LYS A 106 -2.16 13.71 22.16
N TRP A 107 -2.58 14.82 21.55
CA TRP A 107 -3.74 15.59 22.02
C TRP A 107 -5.07 14.87 21.75
N THR A 108 -6.13 15.33 22.41
CA THR A 108 -7.49 14.80 22.25
C THR A 108 -8.07 15.19 20.89
N GLY A 109 -8.78 14.26 20.24
CA GLY A 109 -9.50 14.53 18.99
C GLY A 109 -8.68 14.34 17.70
N ILE A 110 -7.38 14.02 17.78
CA ILE A 110 -6.59 13.57 16.62
C ILE A 110 -6.47 12.04 16.59
N ALA A 111 -6.59 11.44 15.40
CA ALA A 111 -6.34 10.03 15.19
C ALA A 111 -4.84 9.72 15.07
N THR A 112 -4.41 8.55 15.53
CA THR A 112 -3.01 8.11 15.34
C THR A 112 -2.71 7.81 13.87
N GLN A 113 -3.63 7.14 13.18
CA GLN A 113 -3.49 6.72 11.79
C GLN A 113 -4.65 7.19 10.91
N GLU A 114 -4.40 7.34 9.61
CA GLU A 114 -5.42 7.59 8.59
C GLU A 114 -6.47 6.47 8.58
N GLY A 115 -7.68 6.80 8.12
CA GLY A 115 -8.81 5.88 7.98
C GLY A 115 -9.87 6.45 7.04
N SER A 116 -10.90 5.69 6.71
CA SER A 116 -11.87 6.02 5.64
C SER A 116 -12.59 7.38 5.79
N LYS A 117 -12.57 7.99 6.97
CA LYS A 117 -13.16 9.31 7.27
C LYS A 117 -12.21 10.25 8.02
N ILE A 118 -10.93 9.90 8.10
CA ILE A 118 -9.92 10.63 8.86
C ILE A 118 -8.96 11.22 7.84
N ASN A 119 -9.10 12.52 7.59
CA ASN A 119 -8.30 13.25 6.60
C ASN A 119 -6.99 13.80 7.19
N ILE A 120 -6.89 13.91 8.51
CA ILE A 120 -5.71 14.40 9.23
C ILE A 120 -5.51 13.51 10.45
N SER A 121 -4.30 12.97 10.57
CA SER A 121 -3.85 12.09 11.65
C SER A 121 -2.37 12.37 11.95
N ILE A 122 -1.86 11.81 13.04
CA ILE A 122 -0.45 11.93 13.42
C ILE A 122 0.47 11.37 12.33
N ASP A 123 0.20 10.18 11.80
CA ASP A 123 1.02 9.58 10.74
C ASP A 123 1.00 10.40 9.44
N HIS A 124 -0.13 11.02 9.09
CA HIS A 124 -0.24 11.91 7.94
C HIS A 124 0.63 13.16 8.10
N ILE A 125 0.65 13.76 9.30
CA ILE A 125 1.51 14.91 9.61
C ILE A 125 2.99 14.50 9.55
N ILE A 126 3.36 13.35 10.10
CA ILE A 126 4.75 12.84 10.06
C ILE A 126 5.23 12.60 8.63
N LYS A 127 4.40 11.99 7.77
CA LYS A 127 4.73 11.79 6.33
C LYS A 127 5.00 13.12 5.63
N HIS A 128 4.22 14.17 5.94
CA HIS A 128 4.43 15.50 5.38
C HIS A 128 5.81 16.10 5.70
N PHE A 129 6.39 15.76 6.87
CA PHE A 129 7.74 16.17 7.24
C PHE A 129 8.82 15.22 6.70
N SER A 130 8.53 13.93 6.57
CA SER A 130 9.50 12.91 6.10
C SER A 130 9.70 12.92 4.58
N ASP A 131 8.71 13.39 3.82
CA ASP A 131 8.78 13.54 2.35
C ASP A 131 9.46 14.87 1.89
N LYS A 132 10.02 15.64 2.83
CA LYS A 132 10.87 16.82 2.57
C LYS A 132 12.34 16.44 2.69
#